data_AF-Q2UXS6-F1
#
_entry.id   AF-Q2UXS6-F1
#
_cell.length_a   1.000
_cell.length_b   1.000
_cell.length_c   1.000
_cell.angle_alpha   90.00
_cell.angle_beta   90.00
_cell.angle_gamma   90.00
#
_symmetry.space_group_name_H-M   'P 1'
#
loop_
_entity.id
_entity.type
_entity.pdbx_description
1 polymer ?
#
loop_
_entity_poly.entity_id
_entity_poly.type
_entity_poly.pdbx_seq_one_letter_code
_entity_poly.pdbx_strand_id
1 'polypeptide(L)'
;KVPVGIAGPLRVNGLFATDDYLVPLATTEAALVASYNRGANLITAAGGASAMLLNEGVTRTPGFAFYNLVEAGQFVAWLVTQYDYFKQIAESTTSHGKLTDINVNIEGNHVYLVFEFLTGDASGQNMVTIATNAVFQTILATTPIAPEYAFLDGNLSGDKKANSQTLRSVRGKKVTAEIHLSASLINKYLHTTPQAMMQFGQMTTVGGALSGTTGINA
;
A
#
# COMPACT_ATOMS: atom_id res chain seq x y z
N LYS A 1 12.86 6.29 25.64
CA LYS A 1 13.92 6.08 24.63
C LYS A 1 13.74 4.66 24.08
N VAL A 2 13.86 4.45 22.77
CA VAL A 2 13.79 3.11 22.13
C VAL A 2 15.21 2.74 21.70
N PRO A 3 15.71 1.52 21.97
CA PRO A 3 17.03 1.08 21.49
C PRO A 3 17.08 1.05 19.95
N VAL A 4 18.25 1.37 19.39
CA VAL A 4 18.50 1.33 17.93
C VAL A 4 19.70 0.45 17.67
N GLY A 5 19.51 -0.59 16.87
CA GLY A 5 20.57 -1.45 16.35
C GLY A 5 20.79 -1.23 14.86
N ILE A 6 21.84 -1.84 14.31
CA ILE A 6 22.17 -1.78 12.88
C ILE A 6 22.24 -3.22 12.35
N ALA A 7 21.59 -3.46 11.22
CA ALA A 7 21.73 -4.70 10.45
C ALA A 7 22.41 -4.40 9.10
N GLY A 8 23.44 -5.15 8.74
CA GLY A 8 24.08 -5.02 7.43
C GLY A 8 25.55 -5.47 7.37
N PRO A 9 26.21 -5.24 6.23
CA PRO A 9 25.66 -4.58 5.04
C PRO A 9 24.56 -5.40 4.35
N LEU A 10 23.52 -4.73 3.84
CA LEU A 10 22.51 -5.28 2.94
C LEU A 10 22.75 -4.74 1.54
N ARG A 11 23.25 -5.58 0.63
CA ARG A 11 23.43 -5.21 -0.77
C ARG A 11 22.10 -5.26 -1.52
N VAL A 12 21.73 -4.14 -2.15
CA VAL A 12 20.50 -4.01 -2.93
C VAL A 12 20.85 -3.72 -4.38
N ASN A 13 20.20 -4.44 -5.31
CA ASN A 13 20.35 -4.32 -6.75
C ASN A 13 19.02 -3.84 -7.36
N GLY A 14 18.61 -2.62 -7.04
CA GLY A 14 17.36 -2.02 -7.50
C GLY A 14 17.56 -0.84 -8.46
N LEU A 15 16.45 -0.33 -9.02
CA LEU A 15 16.49 0.83 -9.93
C LEU A 15 16.95 2.13 -9.25
N PHE A 16 16.62 2.30 -7.97
CA PHE A 16 16.88 3.50 -7.19
C PHE A 16 17.88 3.29 -6.04
N ALA A 17 18.40 2.06 -5.87
CA ALA A 17 19.32 1.68 -4.80
C ALA A 17 20.25 0.57 -5.32
N THR A 18 21.57 0.80 -5.32
CA THR A 18 22.57 -0.08 -5.97
C THR A 18 23.84 -0.29 -5.12
N ASP A 19 23.72 -0.13 -3.81
CA ASP A 19 24.85 -0.13 -2.87
C ASP A 19 24.62 -1.07 -1.67
N ASP A 20 25.59 -1.08 -0.76
CA ASP A 20 25.53 -1.70 0.55
C ASP A 20 24.94 -0.74 1.59
N TYR A 21 23.83 -1.13 2.19
CA TYR A 21 23.15 -0.32 3.19
C TYR A 21 23.32 -0.89 4.60
N LEU A 22 23.60 -0.01 5.55
CA LEU A 22 23.47 -0.28 6.98
C LEU A 22 22.07 0.15 7.42
N VAL A 23 21.21 -0.81 7.76
CA VAL A 23 19.79 -0.56 8.05
C VAL A 23 19.60 -0.31 9.55
N PRO A 24 19.16 0.89 9.97
CA PRO A 24 18.85 1.17 11.36
C PRO A 24 17.51 0.54 11.74
N LEU A 25 17.49 -0.18 12.87
CA LEU A 25 16.30 -0.86 13.39
C LEU A 25 16.05 -0.41 14.84
N ALA A 26 14.97 0.35 15.06
CA ALA A 26 14.55 0.77 16.39
C ALA A 26 13.56 -0.25 16.98
N THR A 27 13.97 -1.01 17.99
CA THR A 27 13.16 -2.08 18.57
C THR A 27 13.55 -2.39 20.01
N THR A 28 12.60 -2.91 20.78
CA THR A 28 12.85 -3.53 22.10
C THR A 28 12.88 -5.06 22.04
N GLU A 29 12.62 -5.65 20.87
CA GLU A 29 12.69 -7.10 20.67
C GLU A 29 14.15 -7.53 20.51
N ALA A 30 14.65 -8.32 21.47
CA ALA A 30 16.07 -8.59 21.62
C ALA A 30 16.72 -9.30 20.40
N ALA A 31 16.00 -10.26 19.80
CA ALA A 31 16.56 -11.08 18.72
C ALA A 31 16.42 -10.44 17.32
N LEU A 32 15.59 -9.41 17.17
CA LEU A 32 15.20 -8.88 15.86
C LEU A 32 16.41 -8.35 15.07
N VAL A 33 17.22 -7.48 15.68
CA VAL A 33 18.39 -6.89 15.01
C VAL A 33 19.38 -7.96 14.59
N ALA A 34 19.67 -8.93 15.46
CA ALA A 34 20.59 -10.02 15.17
C ALA A 34 20.08 -10.92 14.03
N SER A 35 18.79 -11.23 14.03
CA SER A 35 18.14 -12.03 12.98
C SER A 35 18.21 -11.34 11.61
N TYR A 36 17.85 -10.06 11.54
CA TYR A 36 17.92 -9.26 10.31
C TYR A 36 19.37 -9.09 9.84
N ASN A 37 20.32 -8.89 10.76
CA ASN A 37 21.74 -8.80 10.42
C ASN A 37 22.28 -10.09 9.77
N ARG A 38 21.88 -11.26 10.29
CA ARG A 38 22.24 -12.56 9.69
C ARG A 38 21.70 -12.69 8.27
N GLY A 39 20.44 -12.31 8.04
CA GLY A 39 19.81 -12.31 6.72
C GLY A 39 20.49 -11.34 5.74
N ALA A 40 20.79 -10.11 6.17
CA ALA A 40 21.49 -9.12 5.36
C ALA A 40 22.88 -9.60 4.91
N ASN A 41 23.66 -10.19 5.83
CA ASN A 41 24.98 -10.73 5.51
C ASN A 41 24.91 -11.90 4.52
N LEU A 42 23.90 -12.77 4.63
CA LEU A 42 23.66 -13.83 3.65
C LEU A 42 23.32 -13.24 2.27
N ILE A 43 22.40 -12.28 2.23
CA ILE A 43 21.98 -11.61 0.99
C ILE A 43 23.18 -10.98 0.29
N THR A 44 23.99 -10.23 1.04
CA THR A 44 25.20 -9.58 0.52
C THR A 44 26.24 -10.59 0.05
N ALA A 45 26.45 -11.69 0.77
CA ALA A 45 27.35 -12.77 0.38
C ALA A 45 26.88 -13.51 -0.89
N ALA A 46 25.59 -13.50 -1.19
CA ALA A 46 25.01 -14.06 -2.41
C ALA A 46 25.03 -13.08 -3.61
N GLY A 47 25.56 -11.87 -3.45
CA GLY A 47 25.63 -10.84 -4.50
C GLY A 47 24.54 -9.76 -4.41
N GLY A 48 23.70 -9.79 -3.37
CA GLY A 48 22.63 -8.82 -3.14
C GLY A 48 21.26 -9.29 -3.63
N ALA A 49 20.23 -8.59 -3.18
CA ALA A 49 18.84 -8.84 -3.59
C ALA A 49 18.41 -7.84 -4.65
N SER A 50 17.77 -8.31 -5.70
CA SER A 50 17.11 -7.44 -6.68
C SER A 50 15.81 -6.91 -6.07
N ALA A 51 15.52 -5.61 -6.25
CA ALA A 51 14.31 -5.00 -5.72
C ALA A 51 13.70 -4.01 -6.73
N MET A 52 12.37 -4.01 -6.84
CA MET A 52 11.64 -3.18 -7.79
C MET A 52 10.37 -2.60 -7.18
N LEU A 53 10.14 -1.30 -7.44
CA LEU A 53 8.86 -0.63 -7.22
C LEU A 53 7.92 -0.99 -8.37
N LEU A 54 6.86 -1.74 -8.08
CA LEU A 54 5.86 -2.19 -9.05
C LEU A 54 4.78 -1.15 -9.31
N ASN A 55 4.35 -0.46 -8.26
CA ASN A 55 3.33 0.58 -8.33
C ASN A 55 3.44 1.49 -7.10
N GLU A 56 2.88 2.69 -7.19
CA GLU A 56 2.74 3.61 -6.07
C GLU A 56 1.43 4.39 -6.18
N GLY A 57 0.83 4.69 -5.04
CA GLY A 57 -0.44 5.39 -5.00
C GLY A 57 -0.99 5.50 -3.59
N VAL A 58 -1.61 6.63 -3.26
CA VAL A 58 -2.25 6.86 -1.97
C VAL A 58 -3.71 7.17 -2.21
N THR A 59 -4.59 6.53 -1.44
CA THR A 59 -6.03 6.60 -1.65
C THR A 59 -6.77 7.34 -0.55
N ARG A 60 -7.86 8.01 -0.92
CA ARG A 60 -8.89 8.53 -0.01
C ARG A 60 -10.27 8.24 -0.58
N THR A 61 -11.20 7.87 0.29
CA THR A 61 -12.44 7.23 -0.15
C THR A 61 -13.71 7.85 0.43
N PRO A 62 -14.20 8.97 -0.11
CA PRO A 62 -15.46 9.55 0.37
C PRO A 62 -16.65 8.66 0.02
N GLY A 63 -17.66 8.67 0.88
CA GLY A 63 -18.90 7.93 0.73
C GLY A 63 -20.12 8.85 0.74
N PHE A 64 -21.12 8.53 -0.07
CA PHE A 64 -22.36 9.29 -0.26
C PHE A 64 -23.54 8.34 -0.20
N ALA A 65 -24.56 8.66 0.60
CA ALA A 65 -25.79 7.86 0.71
C ALA A 65 -26.98 8.59 0.07
N PHE A 66 -27.82 7.84 -0.63
CA PHE A 66 -28.99 8.36 -1.35
C PHE A 66 -30.26 7.70 -0.86
N TYR A 67 -31.44 8.27 -1.15
CA TYR A 67 -32.69 7.68 -0.68
C TYR A 67 -32.94 6.31 -1.33
N ASN A 68 -32.56 6.13 -2.59
CA ASN A 68 -32.73 4.88 -3.32
C ASN A 68 -31.66 4.66 -4.40
N LEU A 69 -31.72 3.48 -5.04
CA LEU A 69 -30.81 3.10 -6.12
C LEU A 69 -30.89 3.98 -7.37
N VAL A 70 -32.05 4.57 -7.67
CA VAL A 70 -32.22 5.43 -8.84
C VAL A 70 -31.42 6.72 -8.66
N GLU A 71 -31.51 7.34 -7.48
CA GLU A 71 -30.72 8.51 -7.12
C GLU A 71 -29.22 8.22 -7.13
N ALA A 72 -28.79 7.10 -6.53
CA ALA A 72 -27.39 6.67 -6.58
C ALA A 72 -26.90 6.49 -8.03
N GLY A 73 -27.70 5.88 -8.89
CA GLY A 73 -27.38 5.72 -10.31
C GLY A 73 -27.30 7.04 -11.08
N GLN A 74 -28.22 7.97 -10.82
CA GLN A 74 -28.19 9.32 -11.40
C GLN A 74 -26.98 10.12 -10.94
N PHE A 75 -26.63 10.03 -9.65
CA PHE A 75 -25.41 10.62 -9.10
C PHE A 75 -24.17 10.10 -9.81
N VAL A 76 -24.05 8.78 -9.99
CA VAL A 76 -22.91 8.16 -10.68
C VAL A 76 -22.85 8.58 -12.15
N ALA A 77 -24.00 8.58 -12.85
CA ALA A 77 -24.07 9.01 -14.25
C ALA A 77 -23.61 10.46 -14.43
N TRP A 78 -23.93 11.35 -13.49
CA TRP A 78 -23.38 12.70 -13.47
C TRP A 78 -21.88 12.69 -13.15
N LEU A 79 -21.47 12.03 -12.06
CA LEU A 79 -20.11 12.05 -11.53
C LEU A 79 -19.06 11.61 -12.56
N VAL A 80 -19.32 10.57 -13.34
CA VAL A 80 -18.36 10.08 -14.35
C VAL A 80 -18.07 11.09 -15.46
N THR A 81 -18.98 12.05 -15.70
CA THR A 81 -18.76 13.15 -16.66
C THR A 81 -17.88 14.26 -16.10
N GLN A 82 -17.61 14.26 -14.80
CA GLN A 82 -16.93 15.35 -14.10
C GLN A 82 -15.44 15.06 -13.82
N TYR A 83 -14.90 13.92 -14.28
CA TYR A 83 -13.55 13.48 -13.93
C TYR A 83 -12.49 14.57 -14.16
N ASP A 84 -12.43 15.16 -15.36
CA ASP A 84 -11.42 16.18 -15.68
C ASP A 84 -11.54 17.43 -14.81
N TYR A 85 -12.78 17.83 -14.50
CA TYR A 85 -13.06 18.97 -13.62
C TYR A 85 -12.63 18.68 -12.17
N PHE A 86 -12.97 17.50 -11.64
CA PHE A 86 -12.56 17.07 -10.31
C PHE A 86 -11.04 16.89 -10.21
N LYS A 87 -10.40 16.42 -11.27
CA LYS A 87 -8.94 16.35 -11.37
C LYS A 87 -8.30 17.72 -11.24
N GLN A 88 -8.79 18.72 -11.97
CA GLN A 88 -8.28 20.09 -11.87
C GLN A 88 -8.44 20.66 -10.45
N ILE A 89 -9.57 20.42 -9.80
CA ILE A 89 -9.80 20.88 -8.43
C ILE A 89 -8.83 20.20 -7.46
N ALA A 90 -8.73 18.88 -7.51
CA ALA A 90 -7.85 18.12 -6.62
C ALA A 90 -6.38 18.53 -6.78
N GLU A 91 -5.91 18.67 -8.02
CA GLU A 91 -4.53 19.05 -8.31
C GLU A 91 -4.26 20.53 -7.99
N SER A 92 -5.28 21.40 -7.97
CA SER A 92 -5.12 22.81 -7.55
C SER A 92 -4.70 22.97 -6.07
N THR A 93 -4.93 21.96 -5.23
CA THR A 93 -4.58 22.01 -3.80
C THR A 93 -3.14 21.60 -3.50
N THR A 94 -2.34 21.25 -4.51
CA THR A 94 -1.02 20.66 -4.31
C THR A 94 -0.07 20.93 -5.48
N SER A 95 1.20 21.18 -5.20
CA SER A 95 2.25 21.34 -6.23
C SER A 95 2.87 20.01 -6.67
N HIS A 96 2.62 18.92 -5.93
CA HIS A 96 3.29 17.63 -6.12
C HIS A 96 2.34 16.47 -6.33
N GLY A 97 1.11 16.58 -5.83
CA GLY A 97 0.10 15.53 -5.97
C GLY A 97 -0.46 15.49 -7.39
N LYS A 98 -0.68 14.28 -7.91
CA LYS A 98 -1.38 14.07 -9.17
C LYS A 98 -2.50 13.08 -8.97
N LEU A 99 -3.72 13.44 -9.37
CA LEU A 99 -4.85 12.52 -9.32
C LEU A 99 -4.74 11.57 -10.52
N THR A 100 -4.54 10.28 -10.25
CA THR A 100 -4.41 9.28 -11.31
C THR A 100 -5.76 8.68 -11.66
N ASP A 101 -6.66 8.50 -10.69
CA ASP A 101 -7.94 7.85 -10.92
C ASP A 101 -9.01 8.21 -9.87
N ILE A 102 -10.28 8.04 -10.24
CA ILE A 102 -11.44 8.06 -9.34
C ILE A 102 -12.30 6.83 -9.66
N ASN A 103 -12.11 5.74 -8.90
CA ASN A 103 -12.94 4.55 -9.08
C ASN A 103 -14.26 4.67 -8.30
N VAL A 104 -15.36 4.23 -8.89
CA VAL A 104 -16.69 4.25 -8.27
C VAL A 104 -17.06 2.84 -7.80
N ASN A 105 -17.45 2.72 -6.53
CA ASN A 105 -18.00 1.49 -5.96
C ASN A 105 -19.40 1.79 -5.43
N ILE A 106 -20.36 0.92 -5.73
CA ILE A 106 -21.75 1.07 -5.28
C ILE A 106 -22.10 -0.15 -4.44
N GLU A 107 -22.65 0.08 -3.25
CA GLU A 107 -23.20 -0.96 -2.38
C GLU A 107 -24.56 -0.50 -1.89
N GLY A 108 -25.63 -1.14 -2.36
CA GLY A 108 -26.98 -0.62 -2.15
C GLY A 108 -27.12 0.82 -2.66
N ASN A 109 -27.71 1.69 -1.85
CA ASN A 109 -27.87 3.13 -2.11
C ASN A 109 -26.65 3.98 -1.67
N HIS A 110 -25.51 3.36 -1.40
CA HIS A 110 -24.26 4.04 -1.07
C HIS A 110 -23.30 4.03 -2.26
N VAL A 111 -22.72 5.19 -2.55
CA VAL A 111 -21.67 5.36 -3.55
C VAL A 111 -20.39 5.75 -2.85
N TYR A 112 -19.34 4.97 -3.07
CA TYR A 112 -17.98 5.22 -2.58
C TYR A 112 -17.09 5.58 -3.75
N LEU A 113 -16.40 6.69 -3.65
CA LEU A 113 -15.38 7.08 -4.61
C LEU A 113 -14.03 6.65 -4.06
N VAL A 114 -13.13 6.18 -4.92
CA VAL A 114 -11.75 5.83 -4.56
C VAL A 114 -10.85 6.72 -5.38
N PHE A 115 -10.46 7.84 -4.78
CA PHE A 115 -9.46 8.73 -5.35
C PHE A 115 -8.10 8.11 -5.16
N GLU A 116 -7.31 8.01 -6.23
CA GLU A 116 -5.93 7.54 -6.20
C GLU A 116 -4.98 8.65 -6.64
N PHE A 117 -3.92 8.87 -5.86
CA PHE A 117 -2.96 9.94 -6.11
C PHE A 117 -1.53 9.43 -6.10
N LEU A 118 -0.71 9.99 -7.00
CA LEU A 118 0.74 10.04 -6.83
C LEU A 118 1.10 11.20 -5.89
N THR A 119 2.07 10.98 -5.01
CA THR A 119 2.38 11.93 -3.91
C THR A 119 3.86 12.33 -3.84
N GLY A 120 4.65 11.99 -4.87
CA GLY A 120 6.09 12.14 -4.86
C GLY A 120 6.73 11.35 -3.72
N ASP A 121 7.65 11.99 -2.99
CA ASP A 121 8.38 11.36 -1.89
C ASP A 121 7.61 11.40 -0.55
N ALA A 122 6.50 12.13 -0.47
CA ALA A 122 5.70 12.20 0.73
C ALA A 122 4.86 10.93 0.93
N SER A 123 4.60 10.55 2.19
CA SER A 123 3.61 9.51 2.51
C SER A 123 2.18 9.88 2.06
N GLY A 124 1.90 11.16 1.83
CA GLY A 124 0.74 11.62 1.07
C GLY A 124 -0.58 11.77 1.82
N GLN A 125 -0.72 11.24 3.04
CA GLN A 125 -2.01 11.16 3.74
C GLN A 125 -2.75 12.50 3.91
N ASN A 126 -2.03 13.56 4.32
CA ASN A 126 -2.63 14.90 4.47
C ASN A 126 -2.96 15.52 3.12
N MET A 127 -2.06 15.36 2.15
CA MET A 127 -2.22 15.91 0.80
C MET A 127 -3.46 15.33 0.12
N VAL A 128 -3.61 14.00 0.10
CA VAL A 128 -4.79 13.36 -0.51
C VAL A 128 -6.08 13.73 0.22
N THR A 129 -6.02 13.95 1.54
CA THR A 129 -7.20 14.36 2.32
C THR A 129 -7.64 15.77 1.94
N ILE A 130 -6.71 16.71 1.79
CA ILE A 130 -7.01 18.08 1.37
C ILE A 130 -7.54 18.10 -0.07
N ALA A 131 -6.87 17.40 -0.99
CA ALA A 131 -7.26 17.33 -2.40
C ALA A 131 -8.65 16.69 -2.57
N THR A 132 -8.90 15.54 -1.93
CA THR A 132 -10.21 14.91 -1.95
C THR A 132 -11.27 15.75 -1.24
N ASN A 133 -10.93 16.47 -0.16
CA ASN A 133 -11.90 17.34 0.50
C ASN A 133 -12.35 18.50 -0.40
N ALA A 134 -11.44 19.09 -1.18
CA ALA A 134 -11.81 20.13 -2.14
C ALA A 134 -12.85 19.61 -3.15
N VAL A 135 -12.59 18.44 -3.76
CA VAL A 135 -13.55 17.80 -4.67
C VAL A 135 -14.84 17.40 -3.96
N PHE A 136 -14.75 16.85 -2.74
CA PHE A 136 -15.89 16.45 -1.93
C PHE A 136 -16.84 17.63 -1.66
N GLN A 137 -16.31 18.79 -1.27
CA GLN A 137 -17.10 19.99 -1.06
C GLN A 137 -17.73 20.49 -2.36
N THR A 138 -17.00 20.43 -3.49
CA THR A 138 -17.56 20.76 -4.80
C THR A 138 -18.71 19.82 -5.16
N ILE A 139 -18.55 18.51 -4.97
CA ILE A 139 -19.61 17.53 -5.23
C ILE A 139 -20.86 17.88 -4.44
N LEU A 140 -20.74 18.14 -3.13
CA LEU A 140 -21.89 18.51 -2.29
C LEU A 140 -22.58 19.81 -2.74
N ALA A 141 -21.82 20.75 -3.31
CA ALA A 141 -22.35 22.03 -3.78
C ALA A 141 -23.00 21.96 -5.17
N THR A 142 -22.54 21.07 -6.05
CA THR A 142 -22.90 21.09 -7.48
C THR A 142 -23.62 19.85 -7.98
N THR A 143 -23.70 18.79 -7.18
CA THR A 143 -24.40 17.57 -7.58
C THR A 143 -25.87 17.86 -7.88
N PRO A 144 -26.43 17.33 -9.00
CA PRO A 144 -27.86 17.43 -9.27
C PRO A 144 -28.70 16.55 -8.33
N ILE A 145 -28.08 15.56 -7.69
CA ILE A 145 -28.72 14.64 -6.75
C ILE A 145 -28.06 14.82 -5.38
N ALA A 146 -28.81 15.40 -4.44
CA ALA A 146 -28.31 15.64 -3.09
C ALA A 146 -28.24 14.32 -2.30
N PRO A 147 -27.06 13.93 -1.78
CA PRO A 147 -26.97 12.82 -0.83
C PRO A 147 -27.72 13.16 0.46
N GLU A 148 -28.34 12.15 1.11
CA GLU A 148 -28.92 12.31 2.45
C GLU A 148 -27.83 12.60 3.49
N TYR A 149 -26.68 11.94 3.35
CA TYR A 149 -25.48 12.18 4.13
C TYR A 149 -24.23 11.74 3.36
N ALA A 150 -23.09 12.31 3.74
CA ALA A 150 -21.82 12.00 3.13
C ALA A 150 -20.66 12.15 4.12
N PHE A 151 -19.61 11.35 3.93
CA PHE A 151 -18.40 11.39 4.75
C PHE A 151 -17.17 11.41 3.86
N LEU A 152 -16.15 12.19 4.24
CA LEU A 152 -14.89 12.29 3.49
C LEU A 152 -14.09 10.97 3.46
N ASP A 153 -14.32 10.09 4.43
CA ASP A 153 -13.72 8.75 4.48
C ASP A 153 -14.75 7.71 4.91
N GLY A 154 -15.22 6.93 3.92
CA GLY A 154 -16.10 5.77 4.05
C GLY A 154 -15.36 4.46 4.30
N ASN A 155 -14.09 4.51 4.75
CA ASN A 155 -13.28 3.36 5.17
C ASN A 155 -12.83 2.39 4.07
N LEU A 156 -13.16 2.67 2.80
CA LEU A 156 -12.75 1.84 1.67
C LEU A 156 -11.26 2.00 1.31
N SER A 157 -10.59 3.06 1.79
CA SER A 157 -9.15 3.27 1.62
C SER A 157 -8.30 2.24 2.37
N GLY A 158 -8.90 1.57 3.37
CA GLY A 158 -8.19 0.65 4.25
C GLY A 158 -7.09 1.31 5.09
N ASP A 159 -7.15 2.64 5.30
CA ASP A 159 -6.13 3.33 6.08
C ASP A 159 -6.01 2.74 7.49
N LYS A 160 -4.79 2.22 7.77
CA LYS A 160 -4.43 1.58 9.04
C LYS A 160 -5.30 0.37 9.39
N LYS A 161 -5.92 -0.27 8.40
CA LYS A 161 -6.77 -1.46 8.58
C LYS A 161 -6.32 -2.57 7.62
N ALA A 162 -6.14 -3.78 8.16
CA ALA A 162 -5.83 -4.94 7.34
C ALA A 162 -6.97 -5.20 6.34
N ASN A 163 -6.64 -5.30 5.06
CA ASN A 163 -7.62 -5.50 4.00
C ASN A 163 -6.97 -6.17 2.78
N SER A 164 -7.77 -6.92 2.03
CA SER A 164 -7.32 -7.66 0.84
C SER A 164 -7.23 -6.81 -0.43
N GLN A 165 -7.83 -5.60 -0.46
CA GLN A 165 -7.77 -4.73 -1.63
C GLN A 165 -6.33 -4.36 -1.97
N THR A 166 -5.53 -4.01 -0.96
CA THR A 166 -4.10 -3.68 -1.12
C THR A 166 -3.25 -4.80 -1.71
N LEU A 167 -3.72 -6.05 -1.69
CA LEU A 167 -3.02 -7.17 -2.35
C LEU A 167 -3.08 -7.05 -3.87
N ARG A 168 -4.22 -6.59 -4.42
CA ARG A 168 -4.42 -6.39 -5.87
C ARG A 168 -4.03 -4.98 -6.31
N SER A 169 -4.44 -3.95 -5.57
CA SER A 169 -4.12 -2.55 -5.87
C SER A 169 -2.80 -2.12 -5.21
N VAL A 170 -2.60 -0.81 -5.06
CA VAL A 170 -1.50 -0.20 -4.31
C VAL A 170 -2.02 0.68 -3.19
N ARG A 171 -1.26 0.75 -2.10
CA ARG A 171 -1.40 1.76 -1.06
C ARG A 171 -0.01 2.09 -0.51
N GLY A 172 0.46 3.31 -0.75
CA GLY A 172 1.86 3.67 -0.55
C GLY A 172 2.71 3.17 -1.71
N LYS A 173 3.57 2.19 -1.46
CA LYS A 173 4.53 1.64 -2.43
C LYS A 173 4.35 0.12 -2.50
N LYS A 174 4.11 -0.42 -3.70
CA LYS A 174 4.07 -1.87 -3.95
C LYS A 174 5.44 -2.31 -4.42
N VAL A 175 6.15 -3.09 -3.60
CA VAL A 175 7.55 -3.49 -3.85
C VAL A 175 7.63 -5.01 -3.97
N THR A 176 8.50 -5.48 -4.86
CA THR A 176 8.93 -6.89 -4.90
C THR A 176 10.44 -6.96 -4.76
N ALA A 177 10.93 -8.07 -4.20
CA ALA A 177 12.35 -8.36 -4.10
C ALA A 177 12.61 -9.86 -4.28
N GLU A 178 13.76 -10.19 -4.85
CA GLU A 178 14.18 -11.57 -5.09
C GLU A 178 15.69 -11.77 -4.88
N ILE A 179 16.06 -13.01 -4.62
CA ILE A 179 17.46 -13.42 -4.49
C ILE A 179 17.62 -14.90 -4.81
N HIS A 180 18.76 -15.26 -5.41
CA HIS A 180 19.18 -16.64 -5.61
C HIS A 180 20.23 -17.03 -4.57
N LEU A 181 19.93 -18.08 -3.80
CA LEU A 181 20.82 -18.56 -2.74
C LEU A 181 21.35 -19.96 -3.08
N SER A 182 22.66 -20.14 -2.96
CA SER A 182 23.27 -21.47 -3.06
C SER A 182 23.02 -22.28 -1.79
N ALA A 183 22.98 -23.62 -1.92
CA ALA A 183 22.83 -24.50 -0.77
C ALA A 183 23.96 -24.33 0.26
N SER A 184 25.19 -24.03 -0.19
CA SER A 184 26.34 -23.79 0.69
C SER A 184 26.16 -22.53 1.53
N LEU A 185 25.63 -21.46 0.96
CA LEU A 185 25.33 -20.22 1.69
C LEU A 185 24.17 -20.43 2.67
N ILE A 186 23.10 -21.11 2.26
CA ILE A 186 21.99 -21.45 3.16
C ILE A 186 22.49 -22.26 4.36
N ASN A 187 23.30 -23.28 4.15
CA ASN A 187 23.85 -24.09 5.25
C ASN A 187 24.76 -23.27 6.17
N LYS A 188 25.65 -22.45 5.60
CA LYS A 188 26.60 -21.62 6.34
C LYS A 188 25.91 -20.58 7.23
N TYR A 189 24.92 -19.87 6.69
CA TYR A 189 24.32 -18.71 7.38
C TYR A 189 23.03 -19.05 8.12
N LEU A 190 22.21 -19.96 7.60
CA LEU A 190 20.88 -20.27 8.16
C LEU A 190 20.84 -21.63 8.88
N HIS A 191 21.89 -22.44 8.72
CA HIS A 191 21.99 -23.77 9.33
C HIS A 191 20.81 -24.69 8.99
N THR A 192 20.34 -24.60 7.74
CA THR A 192 19.24 -25.41 7.20
C THR A 192 19.54 -25.84 5.76
N THR A 193 18.56 -26.43 5.07
CA THR A 193 18.62 -26.83 3.67
C THR A 193 17.57 -26.10 2.82
N PRO A 194 17.79 -25.92 1.50
CA PRO A 194 16.78 -25.39 0.60
C PRO A 194 15.45 -26.15 0.67
N GLN A 195 15.52 -27.49 0.77
CA GLN A 195 14.34 -28.36 0.84
C GLN A 195 13.52 -28.10 2.10
N ALA A 196 14.16 -27.96 3.26
CA ALA A 196 13.48 -27.66 4.52
C ALA A 196 12.82 -26.27 4.48
N MET A 197 13.48 -25.26 3.89
CA MET A 197 12.89 -23.93 3.70
C MET A 197 11.64 -23.98 2.82
N MET A 198 11.68 -24.73 1.71
CA MET A 198 10.51 -24.90 0.82
C MET A 198 9.36 -25.63 1.52
N GLN A 199 9.64 -26.71 2.25
CA GLN A 199 8.63 -27.44 3.02
C GLN A 199 7.99 -26.56 4.09
N PHE A 200 8.78 -25.74 4.79
CA PHE A 200 8.26 -24.77 5.76
C PHE A 200 7.36 -23.73 5.09
N GLY A 201 7.77 -23.17 3.94
CA GLY A 201 6.96 -22.23 3.17
C GLY A 201 5.63 -22.82 2.72
N GLN A 202 5.63 -24.06 2.22
CA GLN A 202 4.41 -24.78 1.83
C GLN A 202 3.48 -25.00 3.03
N MET A 203 4.01 -25.50 4.15
CA MET A 203 3.25 -25.77 5.37
C MET A 203 2.60 -24.48 5.92
N THR A 204 3.36 -23.40 6.01
CA THR A 204 2.88 -22.11 6.54
C THR A 204 1.90 -21.42 5.60
N THR A 205 2.05 -21.57 4.28
CA THR A 205 1.08 -21.05 3.30
C THR A 205 -0.28 -21.73 3.46
N VAL A 206 -0.32 -23.06 3.58
CA VAL A 206 -1.56 -23.80 3.83
C VAL A 206 -2.15 -23.41 5.19
N GLY A 207 -1.32 -23.30 6.23
CA GLY A 207 -1.76 -22.83 7.55
C GLY A 207 -2.40 -21.43 7.50
N GLY A 208 -1.81 -20.50 6.75
CA GLY A 208 -2.36 -19.16 6.56
C GLY A 208 -3.69 -19.16 5.82
N ALA A 209 -3.84 -20.00 4.80
CA ALA A 209 -5.12 -20.17 4.11
C ALA A 209 -6.20 -20.71 5.07
N LEU A 210 -5.87 -21.70 5.90
CA LEU A 210 -6.80 -22.27 6.89
C LEU A 210 -7.21 -21.27 7.97
N SER A 211 -6.31 -20.37 8.38
CA SER A 211 -6.62 -19.36 9.40
C SER A 211 -7.37 -18.14 8.84
N GLY A 212 -7.51 -18.03 7.53
CA GLY A 212 -8.09 -16.84 6.87
C GLY A 212 -7.24 -15.58 7.01
N THR A 213 -5.93 -15.70 7.24
CA THR A 213 -5.05 -14.51 7.30
C THR A 213 -4.88 -13.88 5.91
N THR A 214 -4.69 -12.56 5.88
CA THR A 214 -4.36 -11.82 4.66
C THR A 214 -2.85 -11.74 4.40
N GLY A 215 -2.03 -11.95 5.44
CA GLY A 215 -0.57 -11.97 5.34
C GLY A 215 -0.05 -13.39 5.19
N ILE A 216 0.58 -13.69 4.05
CA ILE A 216 1.26 -14.98 3.78
C ILE A 216 2.77 -14.73 3.86
N ASN A 217 3.23 -14.50 5.09
CA ASN A 217 4.61 -14.20 5.46
C ASN A 217 4.89 -14.68 6.89
N ALA A 218 6.17 -14.75 7.26
CA ALA A 218 6.64 -15.09 8.60
C ALA A 218 7.15 -13.86 9.34
#